data_AF-A0A846D2T1-F1
#
_entry.id   AF-A0A846D2T1-F1
#
_cell.length_a   1.000
_cell.length_b   1.000
_cell.length_c   1.000
_cell.angle_alpha   90.00
_cell.angle_beta   90.00
_cell.angle_gamma   90.00
#
_symmetry.space_group_name_H-M   'P 1'
#
loop_
_entity.id
_entity.type
_entity.pdbx_description
1 polymer ?
#
loop_
_entity_poly.entity_id
_entity_poly.type
_entity_poly.pdbx_seq_one_letter_code
_entity_poly.pdbx_strand_id
1 'polypeptide(L)'
;MTQQKPPIFRQQALDRLSDPEQLDRLMPVVSPVDWLPLGGLAIFGLIGVLWSIVGTIPITVTGKGVLINPRRVVQLQSPISGQLESLTIRTGQCVKKDDILGIIDPSDLKQQLQQQRDKLAQLKQQIAKITLLRQQRTQLETTAITAERTSLQQRLRDTETLTPQLQNQGLTSILSQRRSLQQQLKDAEELTPILQQRLAKQRDLQKQGAISSERILQAEQDYRETRQTISEIQAQLQQLQVQETELQQNYLENINTISQIKAELETLDTRSKQLEQDNLEATNTEKNQTQDIKQTIARLQQDVADNSIIKSPHTGCILEITATVGEYLNPGNPLGTLQTPGKARDMISVTYFPVEDGKKIQPGMKILITPDTVKRTRYGGIVGKITEVSPFSITSAGASSVIGK
;
A
#
# COMPACT_ATOMS: atom_id res chain seq x y z
N MET A 1 68.98 -62.20 82.60
CA MET A 1 69.69 -63.46 82.31
C MET A 1 70.27 -63.34 80.90
N THR A 2 71.60 -63.52 80.79
CA THR A 2 72.38 -64.07 79.63
C THR A 2 72.12 -63.52 78.22
N GLN A 3 73.04 -63.25 77.31
CA GLN A 3 74.49 -63.37 77.03
C GLN A 3 74.54 -62.89 75.55
N GLN A 4 75.39 -62.00 75.03
CA GLN A 4 76.77 -62.16 74.54
C GLN A 4 76.98 -61.08 73.45
N LYS A 5 78.13 -60.41 73.45
CA LYS A 5 78.79 -59.70 72.31
C LYS A 5 79.83 -60.72 71.71
N PRO A 6 80.47 -60.64 70.51
CA PRO A 6 81.06 -59.44 69.84
C PRO A 6 81.22 -59.60 68.27
N PRO A 7 82.25 -59.10 67.51
CA PRO A 7 82.68 -57.70 67.22
C PRO A 7 83.12 -57.41 65.72
N ILE A 8 83.78 -56.23 65.54
CA ILE A 8 84.93 -55.88 64.64
C ILE A 8 84.65 -55.33 63.24
N PHE A 9 84.66 -54.00 63.11
CA PHE A 9 85.41 -53.37 62.01
C PHE A 9 86.80 -52.96 62.49
N ARG A 10 87.77 -53.27 61.62
CA ARG A 10 89.01 -52.52 61.30
C ARG A 10 90.30 -52.78 62.09
N GLN A 11 91.18 -53.57 61.45
CA GLN A 11 92.62 -53.32 61.32
C GLN A 11 92.82 -52.80 59.88
N GLN A 12 92.79 -51.50 59.56
CA GLN A 12 93.94 -50.60 59.59
C GLN A 12 95.26 -51.37 59.40
N ALA A 13 95.84 -51.29 58.22
CA ALA A 13 96.84 -50.25 57.98
C ALA A 13 98.00 -50.37 58.99
N LEU A 14 98.78 -51.43 58.80
CA LEU A 14 100.15 -51.68 59.22
C LEU A 14 100.59 -52.66 58.10
N ASP A 15 101.37 -52.32 57.10
CA ASP A 15 102.64 -51.62 57.16
C ASP A 15 102.83 -50.75 55.91
N ARG A 16 102.96 -49.44 56.14
CA ARG A 16 103.80 -48.58 55.30
C ARG A 16 105.12 -48.43 56.03
N LEU A 17 106.17 -48.18 55.24
CA LEU A 17 107.61 -48.15 55.55
C LEU A 17 108.19 -49.55 55.28
N SER A 18 108.90 -49.81 54.17
CA SER A 18 110.03 -49.03 53.68
C SER A 18 110.34 -49.35 52.21
N ASP A 19 111.05 -48.41 51.59
CA ASP A 19 111.91 -48.53 50.39
C ASP A 19 111.36 -48.18 48.99
N PRO A 20 112.22 -47.54 48.16
CA PRO A 20 111.82 -46.58 47.13
C PRO A 20 112.07 -47.08 45.69
N GLU A 21 111.66 -46.25 44.73
CA GLU A 21 111.92 -46.28 43.27
C GLU A 21 110.89 -46.92 42.32
N GLN A 22 110.60 -46.17 41.25
CA GLN A 22 109.72 -46.41 40.11
C GLN A 22 110.53 -46.42 38.79
N LEU A 23 109.82 -46.71 37.68
CA LEU A 23 110.15 -46.59 36.22
C LEU A 23 110.49 -47.95 35.56
N ASP A 24 109.87 -48.43 34.47
CA ASP A 24 109.29 -47.79 33.26
C ASP A 24 108.24 -48.70 32.53
N ARG A 25 107.14 -48.12 31.98
CA ARG A 25 106.56 -48.40 30.63
C ARG A 25 105.26 -47.59 30.33
N LEU A 26 105.15 -47.09 29.09
CA LEU A 26 104.11 -46.22 28.51
C LEU A 26 102.85 -46.98 28.01
N MET A 27 101.65 -46.36 28.05
CA MET A 27 100.34 -46.91 27.59
C MET A 27 99.67 -46.06 26.46
N PRO A 28 98.98 -46.67 25.47
CA PRO A 28 98.29 -45.98 24.37
C PRO A 28 96.86 -45.52 24.71
N VAL A 29 96.32 -44.54 23.95
CA VAL A 29 95.03 -43.84 24.19
C VAL A 29 93.99 -44.19 23.10
N VAL A 30 92.94 -44.90 23.53
CA VAL A 30 91.61 -45.22 22.92
C VAL A 30 91.54 -46.26 21.79
N SER A 31 90.61 -47.21 21.95
CA SER A 31 90.36 -48.39 21.10
C SER A 31 88.95 -48.34 20.45
N PRO A 32 88.71 -49.05 19.32
CA PRO A 32 87.53 -48.90 18.44
C PRO A 32 86.14 -49.27 19.03
N VAL A 33 86.00 -49.50 20.33
CA VAL A 33 84.74 -49.87 21.00
C VAL A 33 83.91 -48.64 21.41
N ASP A 34 84.50 -47.44 21.43
CA ASP A 34 83.87 -46.22 21.96
C ASP A 34 82.85 -45.54 21.02
N TRP A 35 82.52 -46.11 19.85
CA TRP A 35 81.53 -45.55 18.89
C TRP A 35 80.08 -46.01 19.10
N LEU A 36 79.87 -47.13 19.82
CA LEU A 36 78.53 -47.65 20.15
C LEU A 36 77.62 -46.65 20.93
N PRO A 37 78.10 -45.89 21.93
CA PRO A 37 77.23 -44.97 22.67
C PRO A 37 76.75 -43.78 21.82
N LEU A 38 77.50 -43.37 20.79
CA LEU A 38 77.10 -42.25 19.93
C LEU A 38 75.93 -42.60 19.01
N GLY A 39 75.91 -43.81 18.44
CA GLY A 39 74.82 -44.27 17.57
C GLY A 39 73.48 -44.45 18.31
N GLY A 40 73.53 -44.93 19.56
CA GLY A 40 72.34 -45.08 20.41
C GLY A 40 71.65 -43.74 20.72
N LEU A 41 72.44 -42.68 20.92
CA LEU A 41 71.94 -41.34 21.22
C LEU A 41 71.18 -40.72 20.03
N ALA A 42 71.67 -40.93 18.80
CA ALA A 42 71.01 -40.44 17.59
C ALA A 42 69.65 -41.13 17.31
N ILE A 43 69.58 -42.45 17.50
CA ILE A 43 68.33 -43.22 17.33
C ILE A 43 67.28 -42.80 18.37
N PHE A 44 67.68 -42.59 19.62
CA PHE A 44 66.77 -42.13 20.67
C PHE A 44 66.19 -40.74 20.36
N GLY A 45 67.01 -39.85 19.80
CA GLY A 45 66.57 -38.54 19.31
C GLY A 45 65.52 -38.65 18.19
N LEU A 46 65.74 -39.51 17.20
CA LEU A 46 64.80 -39.73 16.10
C LEU A 46 63.46 -40.32 16.56
N ILE A 47 63.49 -41.26 17.52
CA ILE A 47 62.26 -41.82 18.12
C ILE A 47 61.48 -40.72 18.86
N GLY A 48 62.17 -39.84 19.60
CA GLY A 48 61.54 -38.71 20.28
C GLY A 48 60.85 -37.75 19.32
N VAL A 49 61.50 -37.41 18.20
CA VAL A 49 60.92 -36.53 17.17
C VAL A 49 59.70 -37.18 16.51
N LEU A 50 59.78 -38.46 16.17
CA LEU A 50 58.66 -39.18 15.56
C LEU A 50 57.46 -39.25 16.52
N TRP A 51 57.71 -39.47 17.82
CA TRP A 51 56.66 -39.49 18.84
C TRP A 51 56.05 -38.10 19.07
N SER A 52 56.81 -37.02 18.90
CA SER A 52 56.30 -35.65 19.05
C SER A 52 55.30 -35.24 17.95
N ILE A 53 55.34 -35.87 16.77
CA ILE A 53 54.43 -35.56 15.66
C ILE A 53 53.12 -36.35 15.80
N VAL A 54 53.20 -37.58 16.29
CA VAL A 54 52.06 -38.50 16.36
C VAL A 54 51.38 -38.48 17.74
N GLY A 55 52.12 -38.15 18.80
CA GLY A 55 51.63 -38.11 20.17
C GLY A 55 50.65 -36.95 20.39
N THR A 56 49.37 -37.26 20.54
CA THR A 56 48.36 -36.29 21.00
C THR A 56 48.19 -36.40 22.50
N ILE A 57 48.41 -35.31 23.23
CA ILE A 57 48.19 -35.26 24.67
C ILE A 57 46.71 -34.88 24.91
N PRO A 58 45.89 -35.74 25.52
CA PRO A 58 44.49 -35.43 25.76
C PRO A 58 44.37 -34.36 26.85
N ILE A 59 43.98 -33.14 26.44
CA ILE A 59 43.65 -32.07 27.38
C ILE A 59 42.21 -32.27 27.83
N THR A 60 42.01 -32.55 29.12
CA THR A 60 40.67 -32.64 29.70
C THR A 60 40.31 -31.31 30.33
N VAL A 61 39.15 -30.78 29.94
CA VAL A 61 38.59 -29.55 30.51
C VAL A 61 37.39 -29.94 31.36
N THR A 62 37.34 -29.41 32.58
CA THR A 62 36.23 -29.65 33.50
C THR A 62 35.30 -28.44 33.51
N GLY A 63 34.01 -28.68 33.31
CA GLY A 63 32.97 -27.66 33.36
C GLY A 63 31.82 -28.10 34.26
N LYS A 64 30.98 -27.14 34.66
CA LYS A 64 29.74 -27.41 35.41
C LYS A 64 28.56 -27.17 34.50
N GLY A 65 27.57 -28.06 34.52
CA GLY A 65 26.41 -27.96 33.65
C GLY A 65 25.15 -28.52 34.30
N VAL A 66 24.02 -28.22 33.69
CA VAL A 66 22.71 -28.71 34.12
C VAL A 66 22.11 -29.53 32.99
N LEU A 67 21.64 -30.73 33.31
CA LEU A 67 20.85 -31.53 32.37
C LEU A 67 19.42 -31.00 32.35
N ILE A 68 18.99 -30.53 31.19
CA ILE A 68 17.65 -30.03 30.94
C ILE A 68 16.95 -30.94 29.94
N ASN A 69 15.71 -31.30 30.26
CA ASN A 69 14.79 -31.83 29.25
C ASN A 69 14.03 -30.64 28.70
N PRO A 70 14.17 -30.30 27.41
CA PRO A 70 13.49 -29.14 26.83
C PRO A 70 11.99 -29.43 26.70
N ARG A 71 11.26 -29.39 27.82
CA ARG A 71 9.79 -29.37 27.83
C ARG A 71 9.38 -27.93 27.54
N ARG A 72 8.69 -27.72 26.43
CA ARG A 72 8.19 -26.39 26.07
C ARG A 72 6.88 -26.17 26.83
N VAL A 73 6.93 -25.29 27.83
CA VAL A 73 5.75 -24.75 28.49
C VAL A 73 5.18 -23.64 27.60
N VAL A 74 3.91 -23.75 27.26
CA VAL A 74 3.19 -22.75 26.47
C VAL A 74 2.11 -22.15 27.37
N GLN A 75 2.00 -20.82 27.39
CA GLN A 75 0.91 -20.16 28.09
C GLN A 75 -0.37 -20.28 27.27
N LEU A 76 -1.44 -20.73 27.92
CA LEU A 76 -2.79 -20.65 27.40
C LEU A 76 -3.31 -19.27 27.76
N GLN A 77 -3.80 -18.52 26.78
CA GLN A 77 -4.28 -17.17 26.97
C GLN A 77 -5.67 -17.03 26.35
N SER A 78 -6.46 -16.09 26.88
CA SER A 78 -7.74 -15.76 26.27
C SER A 78 -7.54 -15.06 24.91
N PRO A 79 -8.24 -15.47 23.84
CA PRO A 79 -8.19 -14.77 22.56
C PRO A 79 -9.06 -13.50 22.52
N ILE A 80 -10.07 -13.39 23.40
CA ILE A 80 -11.03 -12.27 23.44
C ILE A 80 -11.30 -11.78 24.87
N SER A 81 -11.95 -10.62 24.97
CA SER A 81 -12.49 -10.14 26.25
C SER A 81 -13.84 -10.76 26.55
N GLY A 82 -14.08 -11.12 27.81
CA GLY A 82 -15.37 -11.58 28.29
C GLY A 82 -15.31 -12.28 29.64
N GLN A 83 -16.48 -12.65 30.17
CA GLN A 83 -16.58 -13.36 31.43
C GLN A 83 -16.41 -14.87 31.19
N LEU A 84 -15.54 -15.52 31.96
CA LEU A 84 -15.36 -16.98 31.88
C LEU A 84 -16.61 -17.68 32.45
N GLU A 85 -17.47 -18.20 31.58
CA GLU A 85 -18.74 -18.85 31.94
C GLU A 85 -18.50 -20.25 32.49
N SER A 86 -17.61 -21.02 31.86
CA SER A 86 -17.26 -22.36 32.31
C SER A 86 -15.84 -22.73 31.94
N LEU A 87 -15.22 -23.57 32.77
CA LEU A 87 -13.91 -24.15 32.54
C LEU A 87 -14.02 -25.68 32.59
N THR A 88 -13.73 -26.34 31.48
CA THR A 88 -13.89 -27.79 31.30
C THR A 88 -12.66 -28.58 31.75
N ILE A 89 -11.56 -27.89 32.04
CA ILE A 89 -10.24 -28.48 32.30
C ILE A 89 -9.85 -28.53 33.77
N ARG A 90 -8.98 -29.48 34.12
CA ARG A 90 -8.40 -29.65 35.46
C ARG A 90 -6.88 -29.71 35.42
N THR A 91 -6.23 -29.27 36.49
CA THR A 91 -4.78 -29.38 36.67
C THR A 91 -4.32 -30.83 36.54
N GLY A 92 -3.29 -31.09 35.73
CA GLY A 92 -2.78 -32.44 35.44
C GLY A 92 -3.50 -33.19 34.31
N GLN A 93 -4.62 -32.68 33.79
CA GLN A 93 -5.33 -33.28 32.66
C GLN A 93 -4.57 -33.04 31.35
N CYS A 94 -4.51 -34.06 30.49
CA CYS A 94 -3.97 -33.95 29.14
C CYS A 94 -5.07 -33.66 28.11
N VAL A 95 -4.84 -32.67 27.26
CA VAL A 95 -5.73 -32.17 26.21
C VAL A 95 -5.04 -32.29 24.85
N LYS A 96 -5.82 -32.51 23.80
CA LYS A 96 -5.38 -32.47 22.41
C LYS A 96 -5.51 -31.06 21.85
N LYS A 97 -4.81 -30.80 20.76
CA LYS A 97 -5.05 -29.61 19.95
C LYS A 97 -6.55 -29.54 19.56
N ASP A 98 -7.10 -28.33 19.64
CA ASP A 98 -8.49 -27.98 19.36
C ASP A 98 -9.53 -28.48 20.40
N ASP A 99 -9.09 -29.14 21.47
CA ASP A 99 -9.98 -29.49 22.59
C ASP A 99 -10.49 -28.22 23.31
N ILE A 100 -11.76 -28.25 23.72
CA ILE A 100 -12.42 -27.13 24.40
C ILE A 100 -11.90 -27.03 25.84
N LEU A 101 -11.29 -25.90 26.16
CA LEU A 101 -10.77 -25.59 27.48
C LEU A 101 -11.81 -24.91 28.36
N GLY A 102 -12.60 -24.01 27.78
CA GLY A 102 -13.64 -23.26 28.46
C GLY A 102 -14.48 -22.43 27.51
N ILE A 103 -15.58 -21.88 28.03
CA ILE A 103 -16.49 -21.01 27.30
C ILE A 103 -16.45 -19.64 27.96
N ILE A 104 -16.29 -18.61 27.14
CA ILE A 104 -16.37 -17.21 27.55
C ILE A 104 -17.68 -16.65 27.01
N ASP A 105 -18.38 -15.86 27.81
CA ASP A 105 -19.46 -15.00 27.32
C ASP A 105 -18.89 -13.65 26.88
N PRO A 106 -18.84 -13.35 25.56
CA PRO A 106 -18.37 -12.07 25.08
C PRO A 106 -19.53 -11.07 25.02
N SER A 107 -20.05 -10.68 26.18
CA SER A 107 -21.17 -9.73 26.27
C SER A 107 -20.83 -8.40 25.55
N ASP A 108 -19.59 -7.93 25.68
CA ASP A 108 -19.09 -6.73 25.01
C ASP A 108 -19.13 -6.83 23.48
N LEU A 109 -18.64 -7.95 22.90
CA LEU A 109 -18.68 -8.15 21.44
C LEU A 109 -20.13 -8.31 20.94
N LYS A 110 -20.99 -8.98 21.70
CA LYS A 110 -22.43 -9.10 21.38
C LYS A 110 -23.10 -7.73 21.39
N GLN A 111 -22.79 -6.87 22.36
CA GLN A 111 -23.31 -5.51 22.42
C GLN A 111 -22.80 -4.67 21.24
N GLN A 112 -21.51 -4.74 20.92
CA GLN A 112 -20.95 -4.05 19.75
C GLN A 112 -21.58 -4.53 18.44
N LEU A 113 -21.78 -5.84 18.29
CA LEU A 113 -22.45 -6.44 17.14
C LEU A 113 -23.89 -5.93 17.01
N GLN A 114 -24.63 -5.87 18.12
CA GLN A 114 -25.99 -5.37 18.13
C GLN A 114 -26.03 -3.88 17.76
N GLN A 115 -25.14 -3.06 18.32
CA GLN A 115 -25.01 -1.65 17.99
C GLN A 115 -24.74 -1.43 16.48
N GLN A 116 -23.86 -2.24 15.87
CA GLN A 116 -23.61 -2.16 14.42
C GLN A 116 -24.82 -2.59 13.59
N ARG A 117 -25.59 -3.59 14.03
CA ARG A 117 -26.83 -4.01 13.36
C ARG A 117 -27.90 -2.93 13.43
N ASP A 118 -28.08 -2.30 14.58
CA ASP A 118 -29.03 -1.20 14.75
C ASP A 118 -28.63 0.01 13.90
N LYS A 119 -27.33 0.33 13.87
CA LYS A 119 -26.78 1.36 12.96
C LYS A 119 -27.04 1.01 11.49
N LEU A 120 -26.85 -0.24 11.09
CA LEU A 120 -27.17 -0.68 9.72
C LEU A 120 -28.66 -0.56 9.41
N ALA A 121 -29.54 -0.90 10.35
CA ALA A 121 -30.99 -0.77 10.17
C ALA A 121 -31.42 0.70 10.02
N GLN A 122 -30.90 1.58 10.88
CA GLN A 122 -31.12 3.03 10.79
C GLN A 122 -30.60 3.60 9.47
N LEU A 123 -29.38 3.24 9.08
CA LEU A 123 -28.78 3.69 7.82
C LEU A 123 -29.62 3.23 6.61
N LYS A 124 -30.10 1.99 6.60
CA LYS A 124 -30.97 1.50 5.51
C LYS A 124 -32.29 2.27 5.42
N GLN A 125 -32.91 2.60 6.55
CA GLN A 125 -34.12 3.42 6.56
C GLN A 125 -33.84 4.83 6.02
N GLN A 126 -32.71 5.42 6.43
CA GLN A 126 -32.28 6.73 5.94
C GLN A 126 -32.03 6.69 4.43
N ILE A 127 -31.30 5.69 3.92
CA ILE A 127 -31.06 5.50 2.48
C ILE A 127 -32.40 5.37 1.75
N ALA A 128 -33.32 4.52 2.20
CA ALA A 128 -34.62 4.35 1.54
C ALA A 128 -35.41 5.67 1.42
N LYS A 129 -35.41 6.49 2.47
CA LYS A 129 -36.04 7.81 2.45
C LYS A 129 -35.35 8.76 1.47
N ILE A 130 -34.02 8.81 1.48
CA ILE A 130 -33.23 9.66 0.58
C ILE A 130 -33.41 9.22 -0.88
N THR A 131 -33.40 7.91 -1.16
CA THR A 131 -33.61 7.35 -2.49
C THR A 131 -34.96 7.76 -3.05
N LEU A 132 -36.04 7.66 -2.25
CA LEU A 132 -37.37 8.09 -2.68
C LEU A 132 -37.41 9.57 -3.07
N LEU A 133 -36.88 10.44 -2.21
CA LEU A 133 -36.84 11.88 -2.47
C LEU A 133 -35.97 12.22 -3.69
N ARG A 134 -34.82 11.54 -3.82
CA ARG A 134 -33.91 11.68 -4.98
C ARG A 134 -34.62 11.28 -6.27
N GLN A 135 -35.30 10.13 -6.30
CA GLN A 135 -36.05 9.67 -7.48
C GLN A 135 -37.13 10.66 -7.89
N GLN A 136 -37.92 11.18 -6.93
CA GLN A 136 -38.95 12.17 -7.23
C GLN A 136 -38.34 13.46 -7.80
N ARG A 137 -37.24 13.96 -7.20
CA ARG A 137 -36.52 15.13 -7.67
C ARG A 137 -35.95 14.93 -9.07
N THR A 138 -35.25 13.82 -9.30
CA THR A 138 -34.67 13.48 -10.61
C THR A 138 -35.74 13.35 -11.67
N GLN A 139 -36.89 12.75 -11.37
CA GLN A 139 -38.01 12.69 -12.31
C GLN A 139 -38.49 14.10 -12.70
N LEU A 140 -38.73 14.98 -11.72
CA LEU A 140 -39.15 16.35 -11.97
C LEU A 140 -38.12 17.12 -12.80
N GLU A 141 -36.84 17.05 -12.43
CA GLU A 141 -35.75 17.71 -13.16
C GLU A 141 -35.61 17.16 -14.58
N THR A 142 -35.72 15.85 -14.77
CA THR A 142 -35.66 15.21 -16.10
C THR A 142 -36.82 15.68 -16.96
N THR A 143 -38.04 15.69 -16.42
CA THR A 143 -39.20 16.20 -17.16
C THR A 143 -39.04 17.67 -17.55
N ALA A 144 -38.53 18.51 -16.65
CA ALA A 144 -38.27 19.93 -16.93
C ALA A 144 -37.22 20.09 -18.05
N ILE A 145 -36.09 19.36 -17.96
CA ILE A 145 -35.03 19.38 -18.98
C ILE A 145 -35.57 18.91 -20.33
N THR A 146 -36.39 17.86 -20.36
CA THR A 146 -36.97 17.35 -21.62
C THR A 146 -37.94 18.35 -22.25
N ALA A 147 -38.80 18.98 -21.44
CA ALA A 147 -39.74 19.99 -21.93
C ALA A 147 -39.00 21.22 -22.48
N GLU A 148 -37.98 21.69 -21.76
CA GLU A 148 -37.13 22.79 -22.19
C GLU A 148 -36.40 22.45 -23.50
N ARG A 149 -35.76 21.28 -23.57
CA ARG A 149 -35.10 20.77 -24.77
C ARG A 149 -36.04 20.71 -25.97
N THR A 150 -37.26 20.18 -25.80
CA THR A 150 -38.24 20.10 -26.89
C THR A 150 -38.65 21.49 -27.38
N SER A 151 -38.88 22.44 -26.46
CA SER A 151 -39.24 23.80 -26.85
C SER A 151 -38.11 24.53 -27.59
N LEU A 152 -36.86 24.39 -27.15
CA LEU A 152 -35.68 24.93 -27.82
C LEU A 152 -35.44 24.26 -29.18
N GLN A 153 -35.62 22.94 -29.28
CA GLN A 153 -35.51 22.22 -30.55
C GLN A 153 -36.56 22.66 -31.57
N GLN A 154 -37.79 22.92 -31.11
CA GLN A 154 -38.84 23.44 -31.99
C GLN A 154 -38.49 24.84 -32.48
N ARG A 155 -38.11 25.76 -31.57
CA ARG A 155 -37.64 27.10 -31.93
C ARG A 155 -36.46 27.06 -32.89
N LEU A 156 -35.49 26.16 -32.67
CA LEU A 156 -34.35 25.99 -33.55
C LEU A 156 -34.79 25.60 -34.97
N ARG A 157 -35.66 24.59 -35.09
CA ARG A 157 -36.17 24.13 -36.38
C ARG A 157 -36.93 25.24 -37.11
N ASP A 158 -37.79 25.96 -36.40
CA ASP A 158 -38.59 27.03 -36.98
C ASP A 158 -37.66 28.15 -37.48
N THR A 159 -36.67 28.57 -36.68
CA THR A 159 -35.70 29.61 -37.09
C THR A 159 -34.78 29.14 -38.21
N GLU A 160 -34.25 27.91 -38.17
CA GLU A 160 -33.35 27.37 -39.20
C GLU A 160 -34.05 27.23 -40.56
N THR A 161 -35.34 26.92 -40.57
CA THR A 161 -36.11 26.73 -41.83
C THR A 161 -36.68 28.04 -42.38
N LEU A 162 -37.25 28.89 -41.52
CA LEU A 162 -37.93 30.11 -41.95
C LEU A 162 -36.97 31.26 -42.29
N THR A 163 -35.85 31.39 -41.56
CA THR A 163 -34.88 32.49 -41.78
C THR A 163 -34.38 32.60 -43.23
N PRO A 164 -33.84 31.52 -43.86
CA PRO A 164 -33.37 31.62 -45.24
C PRO A 164 -34.51 31.83 -46.24
N GLN A 165 -35.71 31.31 -45.97
CA GLN A 165 -36.87 31.48 -46.84
C GLN A 165 -37.32 32.94 -46.88
N LEU A 166 -37.51 33.56 -45.71
CA LEU A 166 -37.91 34.96 -45.57
C LEU A 166 -36.84 35.90 -46.14
N GLN A 167 -35.56 35.61 -45.90
CA GLN A 167 -34.45 36.37 -46.48
C GLN A 167 -34.49 36.35 -48.02
N ASN A 168 -34.61 35.17 -48.62
CA ASN A 168 -34.62 35.02 -50.08
C ASN A 168 -35.82 35.72 -50.72
N GLN A 169 -37.01 35.60 -50.12
CA GLN A 169 -38.22 36.29 -50.59
C GLN A 169 -38.09 37.81 -50.47
N GLY A 170 -37.57 38.31 -49.35
CA GLY A 170 -37.32 39.73 -49.13
C GLY A 170 -36.31 40.30 -50.12
N LEU A 171 -35.17 39.62 -50.30
CA LEU A 171 -34.12 40.04 -51.25
C LEU A 171 -34.63 40.07 -52.69
N THR A 172 -35.40 39.06 -53.10
CA THR A 172 -36.00 39.03 -54.45
C THR A 172 -36.93 40.23 -54.68
N SER A 173 -37.73 40.58 -53.67
CA SER A 173 -38.63 41.73 -53.73
C SER A 173 -37.85 43.05 -53.87
N ILE A 174 -36.81 43.25 -53.05
CA ILE A 174 -35.92 44.42 -53.11
C ILE A 174 -35.22 44.52 -54.48
N LEU A 175 -34.68 43.40 -54.99
CA LEU A 175 -33.99 43.37 -56.29
C LEU A 175 -34.91 43.72 -57.46
N SER A 176 -36.17 43.25 -57.43
CA SER A 176 -37.15 43.58 -58.46
C SER A 176 -37.55 45.07 -58.44
N GLN A 177 -37.78 45.64 -57.25
CA GLN A 177 -38.05 47.07 -57.08
C GLN A 177 -36.86 47.94 -57.52
N ARG A 178 -35.65 47.57 -57.10
CA ARG A 178 -34.40 48.25 -57.49
C ARG A 178 -34.25 48.29 -59.00
N ARG A 179 -34.47 47.16 -59.69
CA ARG A 179 -34.41 47.09 -61.15
C ARG A 179 -35.42 48.03 -61.82
N SER A 180 -36.65 48.08 -61.30
CA SER A 180 -37.70 48.98 -61.82
C SER A 180 -37.33 50.44 -61.65
N LEU A 181 -36.88 50.84 -60.46
CA LEU A 181 -36.45 52.22 -60.18
C LEU A 181 -35.20 52.61 -60.96
N GLN A 182 -34.24 51.71 -61.13
CA GLN A 182 -33.07 51.93 -61.97
C GLN A 182 -33.45 52.17 -63.43
N GLN A 183 -34.44 51.44 -63.95
CA GLN A 183 -34.94 51.68 -65.30
C GLN A 183 -35.62 53.05 -65.41
N GLN A 184 -36.48 53.41 -64.46
CA GLN A 184 -37.14 54.73 -64.43
C GLN A 184 -36.14 55.88 -64.30
N LEU A 185 -35.10 55.70 -63.47
CA LEU A 185 -34.01 56.67 -63.32
C LEU A 185 -33.31 56.88 -64.66
N LYS A 186 -32.93 55.79 -65.33
CA LYS A 186 -32.28 55.84 -66.63
C LYS A 186 -33.14 56.57 -67.67
N ASP A 187 -34.43 56.23 -67.75
CA ASP A 187 -35.35 56.86 -68.70
C ASP A 187 -35.47 58.38 -68.42
N ALA A 188 -35.55 58.81 -67.15
CA ALA A 188 -35.59 60.22 -66.77
C ALA A 188 -34.26 60.96 -67.01
N GLU A 189 -33.13 60.30 -66.78
CA GLU A 189 -31.79 60.83 -67.07
C GLU A 189 -31.59 61.04 -68.59
N GLU A 190 -32.12 60.15 -69.43
CA GLU A 190 -32.09 60.29 -70.90
C GLU A 190 -32.98 61.43 -71.40
N LEU A 191 -34.11 61.72 -70.74
CA LEU A 191 -35.00 62.85 -71.08
C LEU A 191 -34.44 64.22 -70.68
N THR A 192 -33.64 64.27 -69.62
CA THR A 192 -33.07 65.52 -69.08
C THR A 192 -32.30 66.35 -70.12
N PRO A 193 -31.33 65.80 -70.90
CA PRO A 193 -30.63 66.57 -71.92
C PRO A 193 -31.55 67.02 -73.06
N ILE A 194 -32.58 66.24 -73.40
CA ILE A 194 -33.58 66.60 -74.43
C ILE A 194 -34.35 67.84 -74.00
N LEU A 195 -34.85 67.86 -72.75
CA LEU A 195 -35.55 69.01 -72.17
C LEU A 195 -34.64 70.23 -72.01
N GLN A 196 -33.38 70.01 -71.61
CA GLN A 196 -32.39 71.08 -71.50
C GLN A 196 -32.11 71.74 -72.86
N GLN A 197 -31.92 70.94 -73.92
CA GLN A 197 -31.74 71.44 -75.28
C GLN A 197 -32.99 72.17 -75.79
N ARG A 198 -34.18 71.64 -75.51
CA ARG A 198 -35.46 72.29 -75.86
C ARG A 198 -35.57 73.66 -75.20
N LEU A 199 -35.29 73.74 -73.90
CA LEU A 199 -35.32 74.99 -73.13
C LEU A 199 -34.29 76.00 -73.66
N ALA A 200 -33.06 75.56 -73.97
CA ALA A 200 -32.03 76.41 -74.55
C ALA A 200 -32.46 76.99 -75.91
N LYS A 201 -32.97 76.14 -76.81
CA LYS A 201 -33.46 76.55 -78.13
C LYS A 201 -34.64 77.52 -78.02
N GLN A 202 -35.56 77.30 -77.08
CA GLN A 202 -36.67 78.22 -76.85
C GLN A 202 -36.17 79.56 -76.29
N ARG A 203 -35.22 79.59 -75.35
CA ARG A 203 -34.62 80.83 -74.85
C ARG A 203 -34.00 81.66 -75.98
N ASP A 204 -33.36 81.02 -76.95
CA ASP A 204 -32.80 81.73 -78.11
C ASP A 204 -33.89 82.28 -79.05
N LEU A 205 -34.96 81.51 -79.28
CA LEU A 205 -36.12 81.99 -80.05
C LEU A 205 -36.86 83.15 -79.36
N GLN A 206 -36.90 83.17 -78.02
CA GLN A 206 -37.49 84.26 -77.24
C GLN A 206 -36.69 85.56 -77.40
N LYS A 207 -35.34 85.50 -77.37
CA LYS A 207 -34.48 86.67 -77.62
C LYS A 207 -34.72 87.30 -79.00
N GLN A 208 -35.17 86.48 -79.96
CA GLN A 208 -35.53 86.89 -81.32
C GLN A 208 -37.00 87.35 -81.44
N GLY A 209 -37.79 87.33 -80.35
CA GLY A 209 -39.20 87.73 -80.32
C GLY A 209 -40.18 86.71 -80.91
N ALA A 210 -39.74 85.49 -81.23
CA ALA A 210 -40.54 84.51 -81.97
C ALA A 210 -41.52 83.68 -81.11
N ILE A 211 -41.42 83.73 -79.78
CA ILE A 211 -42.28 82.98 -78.85
C ILE A 211 -42.61 83.77 -77.57
N SER A 212 -43.73 83.43 -76.91
CA SER A 212 -44.17 84.01 -75.62
C SER A 212 -43.32 83.53 -74.43
N SER A 213 -43.16 84.39 -73.42
CA SER A 213 -42.51 84.07 -72.13
C SER A 213 -43.19 82.92 -71.37
N GLU A 214 -44.50 82.71 -71.57
CA GLU A 214 -45.24 81.59 -70.96
C GLU A 214 -44.69 80.24 -71.42
N ARG A 215 -44.30 80.11 -72.70
CA ARG A 215 -43.74 78.86 -73.25
C ARG A 215 -42.37 78.53 -72.68
N ILE A 216 -41.59 79.54 -72.27
CA ILE A 216 -40.31 79.34 -71.60
C ILE A 216 -40.53 78.82 -70.18
N LEU A 217 -41.49 79.42 -69.46
CA LEU A 217 -41.80 79.02 -68.11
C LEU A 217 -42.29 77.56 -68.05
N GLN A 218 -43.12 77.13 -69.01
CA GLN A 218 -43.55 75.74 -69.14
C GLN A 218 -42.36 74.78 -69.36
N ALA A 219 -41.46 75.09 -70.32
CA ALA A 219 -40.31 74.22 -70.55
C ALA A 219 -39.29 74.23 -69.40
N GLU A 220 -39.17 75.33 -68.67
CA GLU A 220 -38.37 75.39 -67.45
C GLU A 220 -39.01 74.56 -66.33
N GLN A 221 -40.34 74.59 -66.21
CA GLN A 221 -41.08 73.73 -65.28
C GLN A 221 -40.89 72.24 -65.63
N ASP A 222 -41.07 71.84 -66.89
CA ASP A 222 -40.86 70.45 -67.34
C ASP A 222 -39.44 69.94 -67.00
N TYR A 223 -38.43 70.78 -67.21
CA TYR A 223 -37.04 70.47 -66.90
C TYR A 223 -36.80 70.34 -65.38
N ARG A 224 -37.32 71.28 -64.59
CA ARG A 224 -37.21 71.26 -63.13
C ARG A 224 -37.97 70.08 -62.52
N GLU A 225 -39.14 69.75 -63.04
CA GLU A 225 -39.95 68.62 -62.63
C GLU A 225 -39.21 67.30 -62.89
N THR A 226 -38.65 67.10 -64.08
CA THR A 226 -37.86 65.89 -64.38
C THR A 226 -36.63 65.76 -63.46
N ARG A 227 -35.93 66.88 -63.18
CA ARG A 227 -34.80 66.92 -62.24
C ARG A 227 -35.23 66.57 -60.81
N GLN A 228 -36.41 67.03 -60.39
CA GLN A 228 -37.01 66.69 -59.11
C GLN A 228 -37.33 65.19 -59.05
N THR A 229 -37.95 64.62 -60.09
CA THR A 229 -38.22 63.18 -60.20
C THR A 229 -36.95 62.34 -60.11
N ILE A 230 -35.85 62.74 -60.77
CA ILE A 230 -34.55 62.05 -60.64
C ILE A 230 -34.10 62.04 -59.17
N SER A 231 -34.17 63.18 -58.48
CA SER A 231 -33.77 63.27 -57.08
C SER A 231 -34.65 62.38 -56.18
N GLU A 232 -35.94 62.28 -56.47
CA GLU A 232 -36.89 61.42 -55.74
C GLU A 232 -36.59 59.93 -55.96
N ILE A 233 -36.35 59.51 -57.20
CA ILE A 233 -35.97 58.12 -57.51
C ILE A 233 -34.63 57.76 -56.86
N GLN A 234 -33.65 58.66 -56.88
CA GLN A 234 -32.36 58.46 -56.19
C GLN A 234 -32.54 58.31 -54.67
N ALA A 235 -33.40 59.11 -54.05
CA ALA A 235 -33.74 58.97 -52.64
C ALA A 235 -34.42 57.62 -52.34
N GLN A 236 -35.33 57.16 -53.21
CA GLN A 236 -35.97 55.84 -53.08
C GLN A 236 -34.95 54.69 -53.24
N LEU A 237 -33.99 54.81 -54.16
CA LEU A 237 -32.92 53.82 -54.32
C LEU A 237 -32.00 53.75 -53.09
N GLN A 238 -31.67 54.91 -52.49
CA GLN A 238 -30.94 54.96 -51.22
C GLN A 238 -31.74 54.29 -50.09
N GLN A 239 -33.05 54.54 -50.00
CA GLN A 239 -33.91 53.90 -49.02
C GLN A 239 -33.94 52.37 -49.19
N LEU A 240 -34.00 51.87 -50.44
CA LEU A 240 -33.92 50.43 -50.71
C LEU A 240 -32.57 49.82 -50.32
N GLN A 241 -31.47 50.58 -50.41
CA GLN A 241 -30.15 50.12 -49.97
C GLN A 241 -30.10 49.99 -48.44
N VAL A 242 -30.73 50.92 -47.71
CA VAL A 242 -30.88 50.80 -46.25
C VAL A 242 -31.70 49.57 -45.90
N GLN A 243 -32.83 49.33 -46.57
CA GLN A 243 -33.65 48.13 -46.34
C GLN A 243 -32.92 46.81 -46.62
N GLU A 244 -32.09 46.74 -47.67
CA GLU A 244 -31.25 45.58 -47.93
C GLU A 244 -30.23 45.35 -46.80
N THR A 245 -29.64 46.43 -46.29
CA THR A 245 -28.69 46.37 -45.17
C THR A 245 -29.37 45.88 -43.89
N GLU A 246 -30.56 46.41 -43.58
CA GLU A 246 -31.38 45.96 -42.44
C GLU A 246 -31.75 44.48 -42.57
N LEU A 247 -32.17 44.03 -43.76
CA LEU A 247 -32.46 42.61 -44.01
C LEU A 247 -31.23 41.73 -43.76
N GLN A 248 -30.05 42.18 -44.20
CA GLN A 248 -28.80 41.46 -43.99
C GLN A 248 -28.38 41.41 -42.51
N GLN A 249 -28.57 42.51 -41.77
CA GLN A 249 -28.32 42.55 -40.32
C GLN A 249 -29.25 41.59 -39.57
N ASN A 250 -30.56 41.65 -39.84
CA ASN A 250 -31.55 40.74 -39.24
C ASN A 250 -31.23 39.28 -39.53
N TYR A 251 -30.72 38.96 -40.73
CA TYR A 251 -30.27 37.62 -41.07
C TYR A 251 -29.10 37.17 -40.20
N LEU A 252 -28.07 38.00 -40.04
CA LEU A 252 -26.92 37.68 -39.17
C LEU A 252 -27.32 37.53 -37.71
N GLU A 253 -28.26 38.34 -37.22
CA GLU A 253 -28.81 38.21 -35.87
C GLU A 253 -29.54 36.88 -35.67
N ASN A 254 -30.35 36.45 -36.65
CA ASN A 254 -31.01 35.14 -36.60
C ASN A 254 -30.00 33.97 -36.61
N ILE A 255 -28.90 34.09 -37.36
CA ILE A 255 -27.81 33.09 -37.36
C ILE A 255 -27.10 33.03 -35.99
N ASN A 256 -26.86 34.19 -35.36
CA ASN A 256 -26.32 34.24 -34.01
C ASN A 256 -27.28 33.61 -33.00
N THR A 257 -28.58 33.86 -33.13
CA THR A 257 -29.64 33.25 -32.30
C THR A 257 -29.66 31.73 -32.46
N ILE A 258 -29.54 31.20 -33.68
CA ILE A 258 -29.40 29.77 -33.94
C ILE A 258 -28.19 29.18 -33.19
N SER A 259 -27.06 29.90 -33.21
CA SER A 259 -25.83 29.46 -32.53
C SER A 259 -25.99 29.45 -31.00
N GLN A 260 -26.68 30.46 -30.44
CA GLN A 260 -27.01 30.53 -29.02
C GLN A 260 -27.93 29.39 -28.58
N ILE A 261 -28.99 29.11 -29.33
CA ILE A 261 -29.91 28.00 -29.04
C ILE A 261 -29.17 26.65 -29.08
N LYS A 262 -28.25 26.46 -30.04
CA LYS A 262 -27.41 25.25 -30.09
C LYS A 262 -26.53 25.09 -28.86
N ALA A 263 -25.90 26.18 -28.41
CA ALA A 263 -25.12 26.18 -27.18
C ALA A 263 -26.00 25.87 -25.96
N GLU A 264 -27.19 26.46 -25.84
CA GLU A 264 -28.15 26.15 -24.78
C GLU A 264 -28.54 24.66 -24.77
N LEU A 265 -28.82 24.07 -25.94
CA LEU A 265 -29.11 22.64 -26.07
C LEU A 265 -27.95 21.76 -25.60
N GLU A 266 -26.70 22.16 -25.88
CA GLU A 266 -25.51 21.47 -25.39
C GLU A 266 -25.39 21.58 -23.86
N THR A 267 -25.65 22.76 -23.29
CA THR A 267 -25.65 22.93 -21.82
C THR A 267 -26.73 22.11 -21.13
N LEU A 268 -27.89 21.90 -21.76
CA LEU A 268 -28.92 21.00 -21.25
C LEU A 268 -28.47 19.52 -21.31
N ASP A 269 -27.69 19.14 -22.33
CA ASP A 269 -27.12 17.79 -22.40
C ASP A 269 -26.10 17.54 -21.30
N THR A 270 -25.18 18.48 -21.08
CA THR A 270 -24.20 18.38 -19.99
C THR A 270 -24.90 18.36 -18.64
N ARG A 271 -25.93 19.18 -18.43
CA ARG A 271 -26.75 19.17 -17.20
C ARG A 271 -27.44 17.82 -16.98
N SER A 272 -27.97 17.20 -18.04
CA SER A 272 -28.61 15.88 -17.92
C SER A 272 -27.61 14.77 -17.53
N LYS A 273 -26.40 14.81 -18.11
CA LYS A 273 -25.32 13.88 -17.78
C LYS A 273 -24.80 14.08 -16.36
N GLN A 274 -24.66 15.33 -15.93
CA GLN A 274 -24.25 15.66 -14.56
C GLN A 274 -25.26 15.11 -13.54
N LEU A 275 -26.57 15.28 -13.80
CA LEU A 275 -27.62 14.74 -12.94
C LEU A 275 -27.54 13.21 -12.82
N GLU A 276 -27.27 12.51 -13.92
CA GLU A 276 -27.08 11.05 -13.92
C GLU A 276 -25.82 10.65 -13.12
N GLN A 277 -24.71 11.36 -13.31
CA GLN A 277 -23.45 11.11 -12.60
C GLN A 277 -23.59 11.34 -11.10
N ASP A 278 -24.20 12.45 -10.68
CA ASP A 278 -24.42 12.79 -9.27
C ASP A 278 -25.28 11.71 -8.58
N ASN A 279 -26.31 11.21 -9.28
CA ASN A 279 -27.16 10.14 -8.79
C ASN A 279 -26.41 8.80 -8.63
N LEU A 280 -25.54 8.48 -9.60
CA LEU A 280 -24.71 7.28 -9.56
C LEU A 280 -23.68 7.35 -8.42
N GLU A 281 -23.01 8.49 -8.26
CA GLU A 281 -22.05 8.72 -7.18
C GLU A 281 -22.70 8.59 -5.79
N ALA A 282 -23.87 9.19 -5.62
CA ALA A 282 -24.62 9.10 -4.38
C ALA A 282 -25.01 7.63 -4.07
N THR A 283 -25.47 6.88 -5.08
CA THR A 283 -25.81 5.46 -4.95
C THR A 283 -24.60 4.61 -4.60
N ASN A 284 -23.45 4.86 -5.24
CA ASN A 284 -22.20 4.16 -4.94
C ASN A 284 -21.70 4.44 -3.52
N THR A 285 -21.80 5.69 -3.08
CA THR A 285 -21.42 6.10 -1.72
C THR A 285 -22.27 5.37 -0.68
N GLU A 286 -23.59 5.34 -0.86
CA GLU A 286 -24.52 4.63 0.03
C GLU A 286 -24.26 3.12 0.06
N LYS A 287 -23.97 2.53 -1.10
CA LYS A 287 -23.60 1.11 -1.23
C LYS A 287 -22.31 0.79 -0.49
N ASN A 288 -21.27 1.62 -0.66
CA ASN A 288 -19.98 1.45 -0.01
C ASN A 288 -20.11 1.55 1.52
N GLN A 289 -20.84 2.54 2.03
CA GLN A 289 -21.11 2.68 3.46
C GLN A 289 -21.87 1.47 4.03
N THR A 290 -22.88 0.99 3.29
CA THR A 290 -23.65 -0.20 3.69
C THR A 290 -22.76 -1.45 3.69
N GLN A 291 -21.87 -1.57 2.71
CA GLN A 291 -20.96 -2.70 2.59
C GLN A 291 -19.91 -2.72 3.71
N ASP A 292 -19.33 -1.57 4.06
CA ASP A 292 -18.36 -1.43 5.15
C ASP A 292 -18.95 -1.86 6.51
N ILE A 293 -20.16 -1.40 6.83
CA ILE A 293 -20.86 -1.81 8.06
C ILE A 293 -21.19 -3.31 8.02
N LYS A 294 -21.63 -3.84 6.88
CA LYS A 294 -21.89 -5.29 6.73
C LYS A 294 -20.62 -6.13 6.93
N GLN A 295 -19.48 -5.68 6.43
CA GLN A 295 -18.19 -6.36 6.63
C GLN A 295 -17.78 -6.33 8.10
N THR A 296 -17.97 -5.19 8.77
CA THR A 296 -17.74 -5.05 10.22
C THR A 296 -18.64 -6.01 11.02
N ILE A 297 -19.94 -6.08 10.69
CA ILE A 297 -20.88 -7.02 11.31
C ILE A 297 -20.42 -8.47 11.07
N ALA A 298 -20.06 -8.84 9.83
CA ALA A 298 -19.61 -10.19 9.51
C ALA A 298 -18.35 -10.58 10.29
N ARG A 299 -17.39 -9.65 10.43
CA ARG A 299 -16.20 -9.84 11.25
C ARG A 299 -16.54 -10.05 12.72
N LEU A 300 -17.35 -9.18 13.31
CA LEU A 300 -17.77 -9.32 14.71
C LEU A 300 -18.55 -10.61 14.95
N GLN A 301 -19.39 -11.04 14.01
CA GLN A 301 -20.09 -12.33 14.08
C GLN A 301 -19.11 -13.50 14.07
N GLN A 302 -18.09 -13.44 13.22
CA GLN A 302 -17.04 -14.44 13.15
C GLN A 302 -16.21 -14.46 14.44
N ASP A 303 -15.82 -13.30 14.95
CA ASP A 303 -15.05 -13.18 16.19
C ASP A 303 -15.82 -13.74 17.39
N VAL A 304 -17.13 -13.51 17.46
CA VAL A 304 -17.99 -14.12 18.48
C VAL A 304 -18.05 -15.65 18.28
N ALA A 305 -18.25 -16.14 17.06
CA ALA A 305 -18.38 -17.58 16.81
C ALA A 305 -17.09 -18.36 17.10
N ASP A 306 -15.94 -17.85 16.66
CA ASP A 306 -14.66 -18.54 16.74
C ASP A 306 -14.03 -18.46 18.13
N ASN A 307 -14.21 -17.34 18.84
CA ASN A 307 -13.46 -17.05 20.07
C ASN A 307 -14.28 -17.15 21.36
N SER A 308 -15.61 -17.34 21.31
CA SER A 308 -16.41 -17.65 22.51
C SER A 308 -16.01 -19.00 23.14
N ILE A 309 -15.39 -19.87 22.35
CA ILE A 309 -14.92 -21.19 22.78
C ILE A 309 -13.40 -21.16 22.80
N ILE A 310 -12.82 -21.23 23.99
CA ILE A 310 -11.36 -21.31 24.13
C ILE A 310 -10.93 -22.74 23.79
N LYS A 311 -10.07 -22.88 22.78
CA LYS A 311 -9.51 -24.17 22.37
C LYS A 311 -8.02 -24.28 22.67
N SER A 312 -7.53 -25.50 22.85
CA SER A 312 -6.10 -25.73 23.04
C SER A 312 -5.31 -25.53 21.74
N PRO A 313 -4.27 -24.67 21.69
CA PRO A 313 -3.44 -24.49 20.49
C PRO A 313 -2.53 -25.69 20.20
N HIS A 314 -2.25 -26.51 21.22
CA HIS A 314 -1.35 -27.66 21.15
C HIS A 314 -1.87 -28.84 21.97
N THR A 315 -1.42 -30.05 21.64
CA THR A 315 -1.61 -31.23 22.49
C THR A 315 -0.64 -31.17 23.66
N GLY A 316 -1.08 -31.40 24.89
CA GLY A 316 -0.24 -31.35 26.09
C GLY A 316 -0.98 -31.59 27.39
N CYS A 317 -0.28 -31.49 28.52
CA CYS A 317 -0.87 -31.65 29.85
C CYS A 317 -0.81 -30.34 30.63
N ILE A 318 -1.91 -29.98 31.29
CA ILE A 318 -2.06 -28.71 32.00
C ILE A 318 -1.23 -28.75 33.28
N LEU A 319 -0.28 -27.82 33.46
CA LEU A 319 0.49 -27.73 34.70
C LEU A 319 -0.22 -26.90 35.76
N GLU A 320 -0.80 -25.77 35.33
CA GLU A 320 -1.42 -24.79 36.22
C GLU A 320 -2.59 -24.12 35.51
N ILE A 321 -3.64 -23.79 36.28
CA ILE A 321 -4.78 -23.01 35.85
C ILE A 321 -4.77 -21.75 36.71
N THR A 322 -4.74 -20.59 36.06
CA THR A 322 -4.68 -19.28 36.73
C THR A 322 -6.05 -18.58 36.70
N ALA A 323 -6.88 -18.87 35.70
CA ALA A 323 -8.19 -18.24 35.55
C ALA A 323 -9.28 -18.92 36.41
N THR A 324 -10.22 -18.11 36.90
CA THR A 324 -11.35 -18.54 37.72
C THR A 324 -12.68 -18.34 37.00
N VAL A 325 -13.65 -19.24 37.21
CA VAL A 325 -14.99 -19.11 36.62
C VAL A 325 -15.67 -17.87 37.21
N GLY A 326 -16.25 -17.04 36.34
CA GLY A 326 -16.83 -15.74 36.68
C GLY A 326 -15.85 -14.57 36.57
N GLU A 327 -14.55 -14.82 36.36
CA GLU A 327 -13.54 -13.79 36.14
C GLU A 327 -13.68 -13.13 34.77
N TYR A 328 -13.40 -11.83 34.71
CA TYR A 328 -13.34 -11.09 33.46
C TYR A 328 -11.95 -11.17 32.85
N LEU A 329 -11.85 -11.75 31.67
CA LEU A 329 -10.59 -11.96 30.96
C LEU A 329 -10.48 -10.97 29.80
N ASN A 330 -9.25 -10.56 29.47
CA ASN A 330 -8.92 -9.78 28.28
C ASN A 330 -8.02 -10.58 27.33
N PRO A 331 -7.89 -10.18 26.05
CA PRO A 331 -6.95 -10.78 25.11
C PRO A 331 -5.53 -10.82 25.70
N GLY A 332 -4.94 -12.01 25.73
CA GLY A 332 -3.60 -12.22 26.28
C GLY A 332 -3.57 -12.53 27.79
N ASN A 333 -4.69 -12.40 28.51
CA ASN A 333 -4.74 -12.83 29.91
C ASN A 333 -4.47 -14.34 30.01
N PRO A 334 -3.57 -14.79 30.89
CA PRO A 334 -3.23 -16.20 31.04
C PRO A 334 -4.39 -16.96 31.68
N LEU A 335 -4.84 -18.02 31.02
CA LEU A 335 -5.77 -19.01 31.55
C LEU A 335 -5.03 -20.08 32.36
N GLY A 336 -3.79 -20.36 31.98
CA GLY A 336 -2.97 -21.39 32.59
C GLY A 336 -1.74 -21.71 31.75
N THR A 337 -1.02 -22.75 32.13
CA THR A 337 0.18 -23.22 31.41
C THR A 337 0.01 -24.67 30.95
N LEU A 338 0.39 -24.91 29.70
CA LEU A 338 0.32 -26.21 29.04
C LEU A 338 1.74 -26.74 28.82
N GLN A 339 2.00 -27.95 29.30
CA GLN A 339 3.20 -28.69 28.99
C GLN A 339 2.98 -29.42 27.67
N THR A 340 3.62 -28.95 26.61
CA THR A 340 3.62 -29.70 25.35
C THR A 340 4.61 -30.85 25.45
N PRO A 341 4.26 -32.07 24.98
CA PRO A 341 5.24 -33.12 24.79
C PRO A 341 6.16 -32.62 23.68
N GLY A 342 7.36 -32.17 24.07
CA GLY A 342 8.41 -31.98 23.09
C GLY A 342 8.58 -33.28 22.32
N LYS A 343 8.85 -33.20 21.00
CA LYS A 343 9.50 -34.34 20.34
C LYS A 343 10.66 -34.69 21.26
N ALA A 344 10.70 -35.94 21.75
CA ALA A 344 11.75 -36.42 22.63
C ALA A 344 13.08 -36.34 21.87
N ARG A 345 13.63 -35.13 21.78
CA ARG A 345 14.99 -34.86 21.39
C ARG A 345 15.76 -34.90 22.69
N ASP A 346 16.82 -35.68 22.61
CA ASP A 346 17.71 -36.11 23.67
C ASP A 346 17.89 -35.07 24.78
N MET A 347 17.98 -35.55 26.02
CA MET A 347 18.35 -34.75 27.18
C MET A 347 19.58 -33.89 26.85
N ILE A 348 19.43 -32.56 26.95
CA ILE A 348 20.50 -31.63 26.59
C ILE A 348 21.20 -31.19 27.87
N SER A 349 22.53 -31.20 27.87
CA SER A 349 23.32 -30.65 28.97
C SER A 349 23.87 -29.28 28.58
N VAL A 350 23.38 -28.23 29.21
CA VAL A 350 23.97 -26.89 29.07
C VAL A 350 25.13 -26.81 30.05
N THR A 351 26.36 -26.74 29.53
CA THR A 351 27.59 -26.83 30.33
C THR A 351 28.42 -25.58 30.16
N TYR A 352 28.86 -25.01 31.27
CA TYR A 352 29.69 -23.81 31.34
C TYR A 352 31.12 -24.19 31.67
N PHE A 353 32.05 -23.59 30.94
CA PHE A 353 33.48 -23.80 31.09
C PHE A 353 34.19 -22.48 31.39
N PRO A 354 35.32 -22.50 32.11
CA PRO A 354 36.19 -21.34 32.26
C PRO A 354 36.60 -20.77 30.89
N VAL A 355 36.63 -19.44 30.78
CA VAL A 355 36.95 -18.75 29.50
C VAL A 355 38.34 -19.12 28.98
N GLU A 356 39.30 -19.36 29.89
CA GLU A 356 40.67 -19.83 29.58
C GLU A 356 40.70 -21.13 28.77
N ASP A 357 39.70 -21.99 28.97
CA ASP A 357 39.57 -23.26 28.27
C ASP A 357 38.57 -23.22 27.10
N GLY A 358 37.80 -22.14 26.96
CA GLY A 358 36.75 -22.01 25.94
C GLY A 358 37.27 -22.19 24.51
N LYS A 359 38.48 -21.73 24.20
CA LYS A 359 39.10 -21.91 22.86
C LYS A 359 39.53 -23.34 22.56
N LYS A 360 39.62 -24.21 23.58
CA LYS A 360 40.04 -25.60 23.45
C LYS A 360 38.84 -26.53 23.16
N ILE A 361 37.61 -26.02 23.22
CA ILE A 361 36.37 -26.78 23.07
C ILE A 361 35.77 -26.50 21.70
N GLN A 362 35.50 -27.55 20.92
CA GLN A 362 34.91 -27.42 19.59
C GLN A 362 33.67 -28.30 19.45
N PRO A 363 32.71 -27.90 18.59
CA PRO A 363 31.61 -28.76 18.20
C PRO A 363 32.11 -30.13 17.73
N GLY A 364 31.51 -31.19 18.24
CA GLY A 364 31.80 -32.57 17.90
C GLY A 364 32.72 -33.32 18.86
N MET A 365 33.37 -32.62 19.80
CA MET A 365 34.14 -33.27 20.87
C MET A 365 33.24 -34.11 21.79
N LYS A 366 33.78 -35.19 22.33
CA LYS A 366 33.09 -36.02 23.32
C LYS A 366 33.15 -35.35 24.67
N ILE A 367 32.01 -35.26 25.35
CA ILE A 367 31.91 -34.77 26.73
C ILE A 367 31.40 -35.91 27.60
N LEU A 368 31.98 -36.05 28.79
CA LEU A 368 31.51 -36.99 29.80
C LEU A 368 30.82 -36.19 30.91
N ILE A 369 29.51 -36.36 31.04
CA ILE A 369 28.69 -35.67 32.03
C ILE A 369 28.46 -36.62 33.19
N THR A 370 28.87 -36.23 34.39
CA THR A 370 28.61 -37.02 35.60
C THR A 370 27.61 -36.24 36.47
N PRO A 371 26.37 -36.72 36.64
CA PRO A 371 25.43 -36.08 37.55
C PRO A 371 25.91 -36.17 38.99
N ASP A 372 25.81 -35.08 39.74
CA ASP A 372 26.22 -35.03 41.16
C ASP A 372 25.43 -36.00 42.06
N THR A 373 24.28 -36.47 41.58
CA THR A 373 23.42 -37.43 42.27
C THR A 373 23.97 -38.87 42.27
N VAL A 374 25.02 -39.17 41.50
CA VAL A 374 25.59 -40.53 41.39
C VAL A 374 27.11 -40.54 41.53
N LYS A 375 27.64 -41.50 42.30
CA LYS A 375 29.11 -41.67 42.43
C LYS A 375 29.70 -42.25 41.13
N ARG A 376 30.58 -41.47 40.49
CA ARG A 376 31.25 -41.80 39.21
C ARG A 376 31.88 -43.20 39.17
N THR A 377 32.39 -43.68 40.30
CA THR A 377 33.09 -44.98 40.43
C THR A 377 32.17 -46.19 40.26
N ARG A 378 30.86 -46.05 40.45
CA ARG A 378 29.90 -47.16 40.39
C ARG A 378 29.07 -47.21 39.10
N TYR A 379 28.74 -46.05 38.52
CA TYR A 379 27.78 -45.95 37.41
C TYR A 379 28.33 -45.28 36.15
N GLY A 380 29.60 -44.87 36.14
CA GLY A 380 30.20 -44.17 34.99
C GLY A 380 29.66 -42.74 34.81
N GLY A 381 29.69 -42.25 33.57
CA GLY A 381 29.15 -40.93 33.19
C GLY A 381 28.41 -41.00 31.86
N ILE A 382 27.49 -40.06 31.64
CA ILE A 382 26.72 -39.92 30.41
C ILE A 382 27.66 -39.37 29.33
N VAL A 383 27.84 -40.13 28.25
CA VAL A 383 28.66 -39.68 27.12
C VAL A 383 27.79 -38.87 26.17
N GLY A 384 28.14 -37.60 25.99
CA GLY A 384 27.52 -36.69 25.04
C GLY A 384 28.50 -36.26 23.94
N LYS A 385 27.96 -35.62 22.91
CA LYS A 385 28.73 -34.92 21.89
C LYS A 385 28.39 -33.44 21.97
N ILE A 386 29.40 -32.58 21.95
CA ILE A 386 29.19 -31.13 21.96
C ILE A 386 28.54 -30.76 20.63
N THR A 387 27.31 -30.26 20.66
CA THR A 387 26.58 -29.87 19.45
C THR A 387 26.92 -28.45 19.01
N GLU A 388 27.05 -27.55 19.97
CA GLU A 388 27.26 -26.12 19.74
C GLU A 388 28.09 -25.52 20.89
N VAL A 389 28.95 -24.56 20.57
CA VAL A 389 29.74 -23.79 21.54
C VAL A 389 29.48 -22.31 21.27
N SER A 390 29.03 -21.57 22.28
CA SER A 390 28.79 -20.13 22.11
C SER A 390 30.10 -19.39 21.86
N PRO A 391 30.17 -18.50 20.85
CA PRO A 391 31.38 -17.73 20.57
C PRO A 391 31.62 -16.59 21.57
N PHE A 392 30.66 -16.31 22.45
CA PHE A 392 30.73 -15.23 23.43
C PHE A 392 30.69 -15.77 24.86
N SER A 393 31.40 -15.10 25.77
CA SER A 393 31.30 -15.40 27.20
C SER A 393 29.93 -14.95 27.71
N ILE A 394 29.31 -15.80 28.52
CA ILE A 394 28.01 -15.53 29.14
C ILE A 394 28.21 -15.15 30.60
N THR A 395 27.48 -14.15 31.07
CA THR A 395 27.45 -13.79 32.49
C THR A 395 26.66 -14.81 33.29
N SER A 396 26.86 -14.89 34.60
CA SER A 396 26.07 -15.74 35.50
C SER A 396 24.55 -15.47 35.40
N ALA A 397 24.17 -14.21 35.15
CA ALA A 397 22.79 -13.81 34.90
C ALA A 397 22.25 -14.36 33.57
N GLY A 398 23.05 -14.28 32.49
CA GLY A 398 22.67 -14.85 31.18
C GLY A 398 22.60 -16.38 31.18
N ALA A 399 23.42 -17.05 31.98
CA ALA A 399 23.34 -18.49 32.18
C ALA A 399 21.98 -18.92 32.78
N SER A 400 21.41 -18.10 33.65
CA SER A 400 20.17 -18.40 34.36
C SER A 400 18.92 -18.30 33.48
N SER A 401 18.92 -17.49 32.41
CA SER A 401 17.78 -17.34 31.50
C SER A 401 17.61 -18.52 30.53
N VAL A 402 18.71 -19.20 30.19
CA VAL A 402 18.70 -20.37 29.28
C VAL A 402 18.15 -21.62 29.96
N ILE A 403 18.35 -21.74 31.27
CA ILE A 403 17.92 -22.92 32.03
C ILE A 403 16.42 -22.89 32.31
N GLY A 404 15.76 -21.73 32.22
CA GLY A 404 14.34 -21.55 32.51
C GLY A 404 14.04 -21.86 33.98
N LYS A 405 13.69 -20.84 34.78
CA LYS A 405 13.10 -21.12 36.09
C LYS A 405 11.64 -21.51 35.94
#